data_AF-A0A7S1ALT8-F1
#
_entry.id   AF-A0A7S1ALT8-F1
#
_cell.length_a   1.000
_cell.length_b   1.000
_cell.length_c   1.000
_cell.angle_alpha   90.00
_cell.angle_beta   90.00
_cell.angle_gamma   90.00
#
_symmetry.space_group_name_H-M   'P 1'
#
loop_
_entity.id
_entity.type
_entity.pdbx_description
1 polymer ?
#
loop_
_entity_poly.entity_id
_entity_poly.type
_entity_poly.pdbx_seq_one_letter_code
_entity_poly.pdbx_strand_id
1 'polypeptide(L)'
;GSSEFQALQPWCLVVRRAACKYFRCSSSVMGNLLRKQVKDQGKKAREPEETMLRNSPPYPLVRELVSVSYLPVQSLEPGKWWVHSIHEDNALTTGLRRLDKNWDGRDLHIIRNAKVSRKALFQDLISGNKHLNDFRSRDISAAQGDLEHLTLMQILRIRVLNLGSVLLGKGPSKLQQFMQALDRLLLQTIGWAVSASTFGPLNEDAQDRLGRDVAIVSAAAATLQEPRWWVCFAAHHRIWFDPTSFKVSPIFPGGMGVLEIEDHSKVDPHSVGQRCLLDWKVCLVASEHEVSLERLCTDNPRVPSLERVCKDEGKKAREPEEIMVSDSPPLVFEVEPKWNDRLPVKPLEPGKWWIRCFHDHA
;
A
#
# COMPACT_ATOMS: atom_id res chain seq x y z
N GLY A 1 61.19 33.83 24.00
CA GLY A 1 61.94 32.58 24.20
C GLY A 1 61.37 31.56 23.25
N SER A 2 62.21 31.15 22.30
CA SER A 2 62.03 30.23 21.19
C SER A 2 61.62 28.79 21.58
N SER A 3 60.74 28.18 20.79
CA SER A 3 61.02 26.91 20.10
C SER A 3 59.89 26.54 19.12
N GLU A 4 60.31 26.21 17.91
CA GLU A 4 59.58 25.81 16.70
C GLU A 4 59.16 24.31 16.69
N PHE A 5 58.56 23.92 15.55
CA PHE A 5 58.34 22.56 14.98
C PHE A 5 56.98 21.90 15.32
N GLN A 6 56.21 21.32 14.39
CA GLN A 6 56.29 21.20 12.93
C GLN A 6 54.93 20.70 12.40
N ALA A 7 54.57 21.08 11.16
CA ALA A 7 53.40 20.62 10.43
C ALA A 7 53.63 19.27 9.74
N LEU A 8 52.62 18.37 9.76
CA LEU A 8 52.57 17.18 8.90
C LEU A 8 51.13 16.89 8.39
N GLN A 9 50.97 17.05 7.08
CA GLN A 9 50.12 16.33 6.13
C GLN A 9 51.08 15.87 5.00
N PRO A 10 50.77 14.99 4.02
CA PRO A 10 49.55 14.22 3.71
C PRO A 10 49.83 12.73 3.35
N TRP A 11 48.80 11.89 3.19
CA TRP A 11 48.91 10.61 2.44
C TRP A 11 47.79 10.51 1.39
N CYS A 12 48.18 10.65 0.13
CA CYS A 12 47.40 10.31 -1.07
C CYS A 12 47.47 8.81 -1.33
N LEU A 13 46.34 8.13 -1.49
CA LEU A 13 46.30 6.74 -1.97
C LEU A 13 46.09 6.72 -3.49
N VAL A 14 47.12 6.25 -4.19
CA VAL A 14 47.14 5.91 -5.61
C VAL A 14 46.60 4.48 -5.76
N VAL A 15 45.55 4.28 -6.57
CA VAL A 15 45.18 2.93 -7.06
C VAL A 15 45.15 2.94 -8.58
N ARG A 16 45.92 1.99 -9.14
CA ARG A 16 46.28 1.84 -10.55
C ARG A 16 45.16 1.21 -11.38
N ARG A 17 45.08 1.68 -12.62
CA ARG A 17 44.39 1.07 -13.76
C ARG A 17 45.00 -0.30 -14.10
N ALA A 18 44.15 -1.31 -14.31
CA ALA A 18 44.48 -2.52 -15.05
C ALA A 18 43.69 -2.56 -16.37
N ALA A 19 44.38 -2.89 -17.44
CA ALA A 19 43.91 -2.88 -18.81
C ALA A 19 43.17 -4.18 -19.17
N CYS A 20 42.05 -4.07 -19.88
CA CYS A 20 41.49 -5.16 -20.69
C CYS A 20 41.50 -4.72 -22.16
N LYS A 21 42.21 -5.50 -22.97
CA LYS A 21 42.43 -5.31 -24.41
C LYS A 21 41.79 -6.50 -25.14
N TYR A 22 41.06 -6.19 -26.22
CA TYR A 22 40.62 -7.06 -27.33
C TYR A 22 39.55 -8.15 -27.08
N PHE A 23 38.37 -7.92 -27.67
CA PHE A 23 37.78 -8.81 -28.69
C PHE A 23 36.76 -7.99 -29.52
N ARG A 24 37.12 -7.68 -30.77
CA ARG A 24 36.21 -7.14 -31.79
C ARG A 24 35.81 -8.32 -32.68
N CYS A 25 34.57 -8.80 -32.55
CA CYS A 25 33.97 -9.68 -33.56
C CYS A 25 32.98 -8.87 -34.39
N SER A 26 33.27 -8.79 -35.68
CA SER A 26 32.43 -8.25 -36.75
C SER A 26 31.21 -9.16 -36.95
N SER A 27 30.00 -8.61 -36.82
CA SER A 27 28.74 -9.31 -37.10
C SER A 27 27.79 -8.51 -38.00
N SER A 28 28.31 -7.62 -38.86
CA SER A 28 27.44 -6.74 -39.68
C SER A 28 27.01 -7.29 -41.04
N VAL A 29 27.31 -8.55 -41.39
CA VAL A 29 27.02 -9.07 -42.75
C VAL A 29 25.88 -10.10 -42.82
N MET A 30 25.45 -10.72 -41.70
CA MET A 30 24.32 -11.68 -41.69
C MET A 30 22.95 -11.07 -41.30
N GLY A 31 22.87 -9.78 -40.97
CA GLY A 31 21.61 -9.13 -40.56
C GLY A 31 20.67 -8.71 -41.69
N ASN A 32 21.13 -8.72 -42.95
CA ASN A 32 20.41 -8.11 -44.08
C ASN A 32 19.72 -9.12 -45.01
N LEU A 33 20.03 -10.42 -44.94
CA LEU A 33 19.30 -11.43 -45.74
C LEU A 33 17.99 -11.89 -45.10
N LEU A 34 17.92 -11.96 -43.76
CA LEU A 34 16.71 -12.42 -43.05
C LEU A 34 15.58 -11.38 -43.02
N ARG A 35 15.87 -10.09 -43.22
CA ARG A 35 14.82 -9.04 -43.28
C ARG A 35 14.09 -8.97 -44.62
N LYS A 36 14.63 -9.55 -45.70
CA LYS A 36 13.96 -9.54 -47.02
C LYS A 36 12.94 -10.67 -47.16
N GLN A 37 13.15 -11.84 -46.56
CA GLN A 37 12.19 -12.96 -46.68
C GLN A 37 10.91 -12.80 -45.85
N VAL A 38 10.92 -12.01 -44.76
CA VAL A 38 9.70 -11.80 -43.94
C VAL A 38 8.74 -10.77 -44.57
N LYS A 39 9.21 -9.92 -45.49
CA LYS A 39 8.35 -8.90 -46.12
C LYS A 39 7.47 -9.40 -47.25
N ASP A 40 7.81 -10.52 -47.89
CA ASP A 40 7.07 -11.02 -49.06
C ASP A 40 5.99 -12.07 -48.75
N GLN A 41 5.97 -12.64 -47.53
CA GLN A 41 4.89 -13.56 -47.12
C GLN A 41 3.70 -12.87 -46.45
N GLY A 42 3.78 -11.55 -46.16
CA GLY A 42 2.74 -10.81 -45.45
C GLY A 42 1.66 -10.15 -46.32
N LYS A 43 1.68 -10.33 -47.64
CA LYS A 43 0.82 -9.56 -48.58
C LYS A 43 -0.31 -10.34 -49.28
N LYS A 44 -0.55 -11.61 -48.95
CA LYS A 44 -1.54 -12.45 -49.67
C LYS A 44 -2.67 -13.07 -48.84
N ALA A 45 -2.89 -12.63 -47.59
CA ALA A 45 -3.95 -13.20 -46.75
C ALA A 45 -4.67 -12.16 -45.87
N ARG A 46 -5.05 -11.01 -46.46
CA ARG A 46 -5.98 -10.07 -45.83
C ARG A 46 -7.12 -9.81 -46.81
N GLU A 47 -8.34 -9.99 -46.31
CA GLU A 47 -9.67 -10.04 -46.96
C GLU A 47 -10.17 -11.49 -47.12
N PRO A 48 -11.19 -11.95 -46.35
CA PRO A 48 -12.35 -11.22 -45.81
C PRO A 48 -12.62 -11.52 -44.32
N GLU A 49 -12.21 -10.64 -43.39
CA GLU A 49 -12.60 -10.72 -41.96
C GLU A 49 -13.38 -9.49 -41.48
N GLU A 50 -13.68 -8.55 -42.38
CA GLU A 50 -14.38 -7.29 -42.05
C GLU A 50 -15.91 -7.43 -41.97
N THR A 51 -16.50 -8.57 -42.35
CA THR A 51 -17.96 -8.77 -42.35
C THR A 51 -18.52 -9.49 -41.13
N MET A 52 -17.70 -10.02 -40.22
CA MET A 52 -18.18 -10.73 -39.01
C MET A 52 -18.26 -9.88 -37.74
N LEU A 53 -17.78 -8.63 -37.77
CA LEU A 53 -17.73 -7.74 -36.58
C LEU A 53 -19.03 -6.95 -36.31
N ARG A 54 -20.10 -7.12 -37.10
CA ARG A 54 -21.35 -6.36 -36.92
C ARG A 54 -22.37 -6.94 -35.93
N ASN A 55 -22.15 -8.15 -35.40
CA ASN A 55 -23.09 -8.83 -34.50
C ASN A 55 -22.53 -9.04 -33.08
N SER A 56 -21.53 -8.26 -32.65
CA SER A 56 -21.15 -8.28 -31.24
C SER A 56 -22.32 -7.75 -30.40
N PRO A 57 -22.81 -8.49 -29.40
CA PRO A 57 -23.87 -8.01 -28.53
C PRO A 57 -23.43 -6.66 -27.93
N PRO A 58 -24.35 -5.68 -27.81
CA PRO A 58 -24.01 -4.38 -27.24
C PRO A 58 -23.31 -4.61 -25.89
N TYR A 59 -22.12 -4.02 -25.74
CA TYR A 59 -21.39 -4.09 -24.48
C TYR A 59 -22.35 -3.69 -23.36
N PRO A 60 -22.43 -4.47 -22.26
CA PRO A 60 -23.30 -4.14 -21.15
C PRO A 60 -22.98 -2.70 -20.74
N LEU A 61 -23.98 -1.83 -20.85
CA LEU A 61 -23.89 -0.42 -20.47
C LEU A 61 -23.21 -0.37 -19.10
N VAL A 62 -22.04 0.26 -19.06
CA VAL A 62 -21.27 0.46 -17.84
C VAL A 62 -22.21 1.21 -16.90
N ARG A 63 -22.78 0.50 -15.93
CA ARG A 63 -23.66 1.09 -14.92
C ARG A 63 -22.87 2.21 -14.27
N GLU A 64 -23.37 3.43 -14.40
CA GLU A 64 -22.87 4.58 -13.67
C GLU A 64 -22.82 4.18 -12.19
N LEU A 65 -21.62 4.19 -11.62
CA LEU A 65 -21.39 3.78 -10.24
C LEU A 65 -22.13 4.78 -9.36
N VAL A 66 -23.35 4.41 -8.95
CA VAL A 66 -24.12 5.16 -7.96
C VAL A 66 -23.20 5.38 -6.77
N SER A 67 -22.91 6.66 -6.50
CA SER A 67 -22.06 7.05 -5.38
C SER A 67 -22.76 6.69 -4.08
N VAL A 68 -22.47 5.49 -3.57
CA VAL A 68 -22.97 5.03 -2.29
C VAL A 68 -22.33 5.89 -1.20
N SER A 69 -23.15 6.67 -0.49
CA SER A 69 -22.67 7.57 0.58
C SER A 69 -22.62 6.87 1.94
N TYR A 70 -23.31 5.73 2.07
CA TYR A 70 -23.49 4.98 3.32
C TYR A 70 -23.46 3.49 3.00
N LEU A 71 -22.81 2.69 3.85
CA LEU A 71 -22.86 1.25 3.68
C LEU A 71 -24.28 0.73 3.94
N PRO A 72 -24.77 -0.26 3.17
CA PRO A 72 -26.00 -0.96 3.48
C PRO A 72 -25.85 -1.69 4.82
N VAL A 73 -26.70 -1.35 5.79
CA VAL A 73 -26.67 -1.93 7.13
C VAL A 73 -28.06 -2.40 7.51
N GLN A 74 -28.18 -3.66 7.93
CA GLN A 74 -29.37 -4.26 8.49
C GLN A 74 -29.18 -4.42 10.00
N SER A 75 -30.14 -3.98 10.82
CA SER A 75 -30.14 -4.30 12.26
C SER A 75 -30.64 -5.74 12.43
N LEU A 76 -29.88 -6.55 13.19
CA LEU A 76 -30.24 -7.93 13.51
C LEU A 76 -30.95 -7.98 14.86
N GLU A 77 -30.31 -7.41 15.89
CA GLU A 77 -30.76 -7.37 17.28
C GLU A 77 -30.26 -6.06 17.92
N PRO A 78 -30.75 -5.66 19.11
CA PRO A 78 -30.14 -4.56 19.85
C PRO A 78 -28.64 -4.79 20.05
N GLY A 79 -27.82 -3.83 19.59
CA GLY A 79 -26.37 -3.96 19.65
C GLY A 79 -25.75 -4.87 18.59
N LYS A 80 -26.51 -5.36 17.60
CA LYS A 80 -25.98 -6.19 16.50
C LYS A 80 -26.49 -5.72 15.14
N TRP A 81 -25.56 -5.58 14.20
CA TRP A 81 -25.81 -5.11 12.85
C TRP A 81 -25.13 -6.02 11.83
N TRP A 82 -25.60 -5.95 10.60
CA TRP A 82 -25.06 -6.70 9.47
C TRP A 82 -24.80 -5.74 8.31
N VAL A 83 -23.54 -5.60 7.92
CA VAL A 83 -23.08 -4.83 6.77
C VAL A 83 -22.83 -5.82 5.63
N HIS A 84 -23.67 -5.84 4.61
CA HIS A 84 -23.64 -6.88 3.58
C HIS A 84 -24.05 -6.37 2.21
N SER A 85 -23.92 -7.22 1.18
CA SER A 85 -24.38 -6.93 -0.20
C SER A 85 -23.68 -5.73 -0.86
N ILE A 86 -22.44 -5.45 -0.48
CA ILE A 86 -21.59 -4.46 -1.13
C ILE A 86 -20.21 -5.06 -1.42
N HIS A 87 -19.61 -4.70 -2.55
CA HIS A 87 -18.23 -5.08 -2.83
C HIS A 87 -17.26 -4.30 -1.93
N GLU A 88 -16.21 -4.97 -1.48
CA GLU A 88 -15.16 -4.39 -0.63
C GLU A 88 -14.56 -3.12 -1.27
N ASP A 89 -14.31 -3.12 -2.58
CA ASP A 89 -13.79 -1.95 -3.31
C ASP A 89 -14.69 -0.70 -3.17
N ASN A 90 -16.01 -0.91 -3.14
CA ASN A 90 -16.98 0.17 -3.00
C ASN A 90 -17.00 0.68 -1.55
N ALA A 91 -16.89 -0.23 -0.58
CA ALA A 91 -16.81 0.13 0.83
C ALA A 91 -15.51 0.89 1.13
N LEU A 92 -14.39 0.42 0.60
CA LEU A 92 -13.09 1.09 0.66
C LEU A 92 -13.16 2.49 0.03
N THR A 93 -13.73 2.60 -1.17
CA THR A 93 -13.94 3.87 -1.87
C THR A 93 -14.75 4.87 -1.03
N THR A 94 -15.84 4.39 -0.41
CA THR A 94 -16.70 5.18 0.48
C THR A 94 -15.92 5.65 1.71
N GLY A 95 -15.09 4.78 2.27
CA GLY A 95 -14.22 5.04 3.40
C GLY A 95 -13.19 6.11 3.14
N LEU A 96 -12.45 5.99 2.03
CA LEU A 96 -11.45 6.97 1.61
C LEU A 96 -12.06 8.36 1.39
N ARG A 97 -13.25 8.45 0.78
CA ARG A 97 -13.97 9.73 0.63
C ARG A 97 -14.33 10.35 1.97
N ARG A 98 -14.78 9.54 2.94
CA ARG A 98 -15.09 10.03 4.28
C ARG A 98 -13.84 10.52 5.00
N LEU A 99 -12.74 9.76 4.93
CA LEU A 99 -11.46 10.15 5.50
C LEU A 99 -11.00 11.49 4.91
N ASP A 100 -11.05 11.65 3.58
CA ASP A 100 -10.65 12.89 2.91
C ASP A 100 -11.51 14.09 3.31
N LYS A 101 -12.80 13.87 3.56
CA LYS A 101 -13.74 14.91 4.02
C LYS A 101 -13.51 15.30 5.48
N ASN A 102 -13.23 14.33 6.35
CA ASN A 102 -13.10 14.54 7.79
C ASN A 102 -11.71 15.04 8.19
N TRP A 103 -10.72 14.89 7.33
CA TRP A 103 -9.39 15.38 7.61
C TRP A 103 -9.33 16.91 7.50
N ASP A 104 -8.60 17.53 8.43
CA ASP A 104 -8.52 19.00 8.56
C ASP A 104 -7.76 19.73 7.43
N GLY A 105 -7.17 19.00 6.49
CA GLY A 105 -6.45 19.55 5.33
C GLY A 105 -5.15 20.30 5.65
N ARG A 106 -4.67 20.34 6.89
CA ARG A 106 -3.49 21.16 7.28
C ARG A 106 -2.22 20.82 6.50
N ASP A 107 -2.08 19.57 6.08
CA ASP A 107 -0.89 19.05 5.39
C ASP A 107 -0.98 19.09 3.85
N LEU A 108 -2.05 19.64 3.26
CA LEU A 108 -2.23 19.63 1.80
C LEU A 108 -1.18 20.45 1.05
N HIS A 109 -0.74 21.58 1.63
CA HIS A 109 0.22 22.49 1.00
C HIS A 109 1.68 22.15 1.28
N ILE A 110 1.95 21.19 2.18
CA ILE A 110 3.31 20.83 2.59
C ILE A 110 3.83 19.74 1.65
N ILE A 111 4.66 20.13 0.67
CA ILE A 111 5.48 19.16 -0.07
C ILE A 111 6.81 19.09 0.67
N ARG A 112 6.96 18.05 1.49
CA ARG A 112 8.03 17.95 2.51
C ARG A 112 9.45 17.97 1.93
N ASN A 113 9.61 17.69 0.64
CA ASN A 113 10.93 17.54 0.01
C ASN A 113 11.11 18.38 -1.26
N ALA A 114 12.26 19.06 -1.35
CA ALA A 114 12.75 19.69 -2.58
C ALA A 114 13.06 18.67 -3.71
N LYS A 115 12.92 17.38 -3.44
CA LYS A 115 13.26 16.28 -4.35
C LYS A 115 12.11 15.84 -5.28
N VAL A 116 10.89 16.33 -5.08
CA VAL A 116 9.75 15.98 -5.96
C VAL A 116 9.98 16.58 -7.34
N SER A 117 10.38 15.72 -8.30
CA SER A 117 10.72 16.14 -9.65
C SER A 117 9.49 16.63 -10.44
N ARG A 118 8.30 16.11 -10.10
CA ARG A 118 7.03 16.39 -10.78
C ARG A 118 6.06 17.23 -9.94
N LYS A 119 6.56 18.23 -9.22
CA LYS A 119 5.74 19.09 -8.32
C LYS A 119 4.47 19.65 -8.98
N ALA A 120 4.57 20.18 -10.20
CA ALA A 120 3.42 20.76 -10.91
C ALA A 120 2.33 19.71 -11.23
N LEU A 121 2.72 18.49 -11.59
CA LEU A 121 1.79 17.39 -11.86
C LEU A 121 1.00 17.04 -10.60
N PHE A 122 1.68 16.89 -9.45
CA PHE A 122 0.98 16.59 -8.20
C PHE A 122 0.10 17.74 -7.74
N GLN A 123 0.52 18.99 -7.90
CA GLN A 123 -0.34 20.14 -7.61
C GLN A 123 -1.61 20.13 -8.45
N ASP A 124 -1.52 19.83 -9.75
CA ASP A 124 -2.68 19.69 -10.64
C ASP A 124 -3.61 18.54 -10.19
N LEU A 125 -3.04 17.40 -9.78
CA LEU A 125 -3.81 16.24 -9.29
C LEU A 125 -4.48 16.50 -7.93
N ILE A 126 -3.77 17.13 -6.98
CA ILE A 126 -4.26 17.42 -5.63
C ILE A 126 -5.37 18.47 -5.67
N SER A 127 -5.22 19.50 -6.51
CA SER A 127 -6.23 20.54 -6.70
C SER A 127 -7.46 20.05 -7.46
N GLY A 128 -7.37 18.91 -8.14
CA GLY A 128 -8.43 18.41 -9.02
C GLY A 128 -8.55 19.20 -10.33
N ASN A 129 -7.58 20.05 -10.66
CA ASN A 129 -7.54 20.77 -11.94
C ASN A 129 -7.34 19.82 -13.14
N LYS A 130 -6.65 18.70 -12.92
CA LYS A 130 -6.48 17.63 -13.91
C LYS A 130 -6.69 16.28 -13.25
N HIS A 131 -7.24 15.35 -14.01
CA HIS A 131 -7.31 13.94 -13.69
C HIS A 131 -6.09 13.20 -14.23
N LEU A 132 -5.82 11.99 -13.73
CA LEU A 132 -4.70 11.19 -14.21
C LEU A 132 -4.78 10.89 -15.72
N ASN A 133 -5.99 10.81 -16.27
CA ASN A 133 -6.21 10.57 -17.70
C ASN A 133 -5.75 11.74 -18.59
N ASP A 134 -5.57 12.93 -18.03
CA ASP A 134 -5.12 14.12 -18.77
C ASP A 134 -3.60 14.15 -18.97
N PHE A 135 -2.86 13.28 -18.27
CA PHE A 135 -1.40 13.22 -18.36
C PHE A 135 -0.94 12.15 -19.34
N ARG A 136 0.19 12.43 -19.99
CA ARG A 136 0.85 11.43 -20.85
C ARG A 136 1.37 10.29 -19.97
N SER A 137 1.26 9.05 -20.46
CA SER A 137 1.74 7.88 -19.71
C SER A 137 3.22 7.94 -19.32
N ARG A 138 4.06 8.69 -20.07
CA ARG A 138 5.47 8.92 -19.70
C ARG A 138 5.61 9.74 -18.41
N ASP A 139 4.77 10.75 -18.24
CA ASP A 139 4.81 11.62 -17.07
C ASP A 139 4.31 10.88 -15.83
N ILE A 140 3.26 10.07 -15.98
CA ILE A 140 2.74 9.19 -14.91
C ILE A 140 3.82 8.21 -14.45
N SER A 141 4.47 7.49 -15.37
CA SER A 141 5.57 6.58 -15.01
C SER A 141 6.72 7.31 -14.32
N ALA A 142 7.09 8.51 -14.78
CA ALA A 142 8.16 9.28 -14.16
C ALA A 142 7.79 9.79 -12.76
N ALA A 143 6.51 9.97 -12.47
CA ALA A 143 6.01 10.42 -11.17
C ALA A 143 5.88 9.30 -10.12
N GLN A 144 5.97 8.01 -10.51
CA GLN A 144 5.79 6.89 -9.57
C GLN A 144 6.77 6.93 -8.39
N GLY A 145 8.04 7.24 -8.65
CA GLY A 145 9.06 7.34 -7.59
C GLY A 145 8.88 8.54 -6.66
N ASP A 146 8.14 9.56 -7.08
CA ASP A 146 7.89 10.75 -6.25
C ASP A 146 6.74 10.53 -5.25
N LEU A 147 5.98 9.42 -5.35
CA LEU A 147 4.83 9.15 -4.47
C LEU A 147 5.23 9.07 -2.99
N GLU A 148 6.38 8.50 -2.66
CA GLU A 148 6.90 8.36 -1.29
C GLU A 148 7.21 9.72 -0.61
N HIS A 149 7.24 10.80 -1.38
CA HIS A 149 7.50 12.15 -0.87
C HIS A 149 6.23 12.96 -0.59
N LEU A 150 5.06 12.41 -0.91
CA LEU A 150 3.77 13.03 -0.66
C LEU A 150 3.32 12.78 0.78
N THR A 151 2.56 13.73 1.33
CA THR A 151 1.91 13.52 2.62
C THR A 151 0.73 12.55 2.47
N LEU A 152 0.32 11.90 3.56
CA LEU A 152 -0.86 11.03 3.59
C LEU A 152 -2.08 11.73 2.96
N MET A 153 -2.28 13.01 3.28
CA MET A 153 -3.39 13.78 2.74
C MET A 153 -3.31 14.06 1.25
N GLN A 154 -2.12 14.30 0.73
CA GLN A 154 -1.93 14.48 -0.71
C GLN A 154 -2.22 13.18 -1.45
N ILE A 155 -1.73 12.04 -0.95
CA ILE A 155 -1.97 10.71 -1.52
C ILE A 155 -3.48 10.39 -1.50
N LEU A 156 -4.13 10.61 -0.34
CA LEU A 156 -5.57 10.39 -0.16
C LEU A 156 -6.41 11.24 -1.11
N ARG A 157 -6.10 12.54 -1.21
CA ARG A 157 -6.80 13.48 -2.10
C ARG A 157 -6.67 13.07 -3.57
N ILE A 158 -5.45 12.75 -4.01
CA ILE A 158 -5.20 12.26 -5.38
C ILE A 158 -6.02 11.00 -5.63
N ARG A 159 -6.04 10.06 -4.69
CA ARG A 159 -6.80 8.83 -4.83
C ARG A 159 -8.30 9.09 -4.95
N VAL A 160 -8.86 9.91 -4.05
CA VAL A 160 -10.30 10.25 -4.03
C VAL A 160 -10.75 10.92 -5.33
N LEU A 161 -9.95 11.85 -5.86
CA LEU A 161 -10.23 12.53 -7.13
C LEU A 161 -10.13 11.62 -8.37
N ASN A 162 -9.56 10.42 -8.23
CA ASN A 162 -9.34 9.45 -9.32
C ASN A 162 -9.99 8.07 -9.06
N LEU A 163 -10.99 7.99 -8.18
CA LEU A 163 -11.68 6.72 -7.85
C LEU A 163 -12.32 6.04 -9.07
N GLY A 164 -12.78 6.81 -10.07
CA GLY A 164 -13.44 6.27 -11.28
C GLY A 164 -12.49 5.82 -12.39
N SER A 165 -11.20 6.13 -12.32
CA SER A 165 -10.30 6.04 -13.49
C SER A 165 -9.78 4.64 -13.81
N VAL A 166 -9.95 3.65 -12.92
CA VAL A 166 -9.23 2.35 -13.00
C VAL A 166 -9.99 1.25 -13.77
N LEU A 167 -11.29 1.40 -14.05
CA LEU A 167 -12.14 0.22 -14.30
C LEU A 167 -12.32 -0.24 -15.76
N LEU A 168 -11.76 0.42 -16.77
CA LEU A 168 -12.20 0.17 -18.17
C LEU A 168 -11.12 -0.31 -19.16
N GLY A 169 -9.87 -0.51 -18.73
CA GLY A 169 -8.79 -0.95 -19.62
C GLY A 169 -8.49 -2.46 -19.55
N LYS A 170 -8.66 -3.19 -20.66
CA LYS A 170 -8.07 -4.54 -20.81
C LYS A 170 -6.54 -4.41 -20.99
N GLY A 171 -5.81 -4.48 -19.88
CA GLY A 171 -4.35 -4.65 -19.87
C GLY A 171 -3.63 -3.80 -18.82
N PRO A 172 -2.41 -4.20 -18.40
CA PRO A 172 -1.62 -3.48 -17.41
C PRO A 172 -1.15 -2.14 -17.97
N SER A 173 -1.98 -1.12 -17.84
CA SER A 173 -1.61 0.23 -18.23
C SER A 173 -0.65 0.81 -17.19
N LYS A 174 0.24 1.71 -17.63
CA LYS A 174 1.09 2.48 -16.71
C LYS A 174 0.28 3.26 -15.67
N LEU A 175 -0.93 3.68 -16.05
CA LEU A 175 -1.90 4.29 -15.15
C LEU A 175 -2.34 3.31 -14.05
N GLN A 176 -2.68 2.07 -14.41
CA GLN A 176 -3.05 1.03 -13.45
C GLN A 176 -1.90 0.75 -12.46
N GLN A 177 -0.66 0.64 -12.95
CA GLN A 177 0.51 0.44 -12.09
C GLN A 177 0.73 1.62 -11.14
N PHE A 178 0.52 2.86 -11.62
CA PHE A 178 0.58 4.05 -10.77
C PHE A 178 -0.51 4.01 -9.69
N MET A 179 -1.74 3.66 -10.04
CA MET A 179 -2.84 3.57 -9.08
C MET A 179 -2.64 2.45 -8.06
N GLN A 180 -2.08 1.31 -8.46
CA GLN A 180 -1.70 0.23 -7.54
C GLN A 180 -0.62 0.69 -6.55
N ALA A 181 0.43 1.38 -7.04
CA ALA A 181 1.47 1.93 -6.18
C ALA A 181 0.91 3.00 -5.21
N LEU A 182 0.01 3.85 -5.71
CA LEU A 182 -0.69 4.86 -4.90
C LEU A 182 -1.54 4.20 -3.81
N ASP A 183 -2.33 3.18 -4.16
CA ASP A 183 -3.20 2.46 -3.23
C ASP A 183 -2.39 1.75 -2.14
N ARG A 184 -1.34 1.02 -2.50
CA ARG A 184 -0.46 0.37 -1.52
C ARG A 184 0.16 1.40 -0.57
N LEU A 185 0.74 2.48 -1.11
CA LEU A 185 1.37 3.50 -0.27
C LEU A 185 0.35 4.20 0.64
N LEU A 186 -0.85 4.50 0.12
CA LEU A 186 -1.93 5.10 0.87
C LEU A 186 -2.33 4.23 2.07
N LEU A 187 -2.63 2.96 1.83
CA LEU A 187 -3.09 2.03 2.86
C LEU A 187 -1.98 1.78 3.88
N GLN A 188 -0.74 1.56 3.46
CA GLN A 188 0.40 1.46 4.38
C GLN A 188 0.55 2.71 5.25
N THR A 189 0.41 3.91 4.67
CA THR A 189 0.55 5.17 5.42
C THR A 189 -0.60 5.38 6.41
N ILE A 190 -1.84 5.01 6.06
CA ILE A 190 -2.99 5.01 6.98
C ILE A 190 -2.73 4.04 8.14
N GLY A 191 -2.33 2.80 7.83
CA GLY A 191 -2.02 1.79 8.83
C GLY A 191 -0.90 2.24 9.76
N TRP A 192 0.17 2.81 9.19
CA TRP A 192 1.27 3.38 9.96
C TRP A 192 0.79 4.50 10.90
N ALA A 193 0.03 5.48 10.38
CA ALA A 193 -0.48 6.60 11.18
C ALA A 193 -1.33 6.16 12.37
N VAL A 194 -2.08 5.06 12.20
CA VAL A 194 -2.90 4.46 13.25
C VAL A 194 -2.07 3.64 14.26
N SER A 195 -1.06 2.90 13.78
CA SER A 195 -0.21 2.06 14.62
C SER A 195 0.87 2.80 15.40
N ALA A 196 1.47 3.84 14.82
CA ALA A 196 2.74 4.40 15.26
C ALA A 196 2.70 5.02 16.67
N SER A 197 1.53 5.47 17.12
CA SER A 197 1.32 5.98 18.48
C SER A 197 1.09 4.90 19.53
N THR A 198 0.77 3.68 19.10
CA THR A 198 0.21 2.63 19.97
C THR A 198 1.20 1.50 20.19
N PHE A 199 1.88 1.07 19.14
CA PHE A 199 2.92 0.05 19.19
C PHE A 199 4.02 0.35 18.15
N GLY A 200 5.10 -0.43 18.22
CA GLY A 200 6.23 -0.30 17.30
C GLY A 200 5.88 -0.52 15.82
N PRO A 201 6.84 -0.38 14.91
CA PRO A 201 6.60 -0.53 13.49
C PRO A 201 6.12 -1.95 13.16
N LEU A 202 4.92 -2.05 12.57
CA LEU A 202 4.41 -3.27 11.96
C LEU A 202 5.16 -3.60 10.66
N ASN A 203 5.09 -4.86 10.21
CA ASN A 203 5.50 -5.20 8.85
C ASN A 203 4.57 -4.55 7.81
N GLU A 204 5.08 -4.39 6.58
CA GLU A 204 4.37 -3.70 5.50
C GLU A 204 3.00 -4.31 5.17
N ASP A 205 2.89 -5.64 5.18
CA ASP A 205 1.64 -6.35 4.86
C ASP A 205 0.57 -6.10 5.94
N ALA A 206 0.96 -6.06 7.21
CA ALA A 206 0.08 -5.76 8.33
C ALA A 206 -0.35 -4.28 8.34
N GLN A 207 0.54 -3.36 7.94
CA GLN A 207 0.19 -1.94 7.78
C GLN A 207 -0.81 -1.73 6.65
N ASP A 208 -0.57 -2.35 5.49
CA ASP A 208 -1.49 -2.30 4.35
C ASP A 208 -2.89 -2.81 4.73
N ARG A 209 -2.95 -3.99 5.38
CA ARG A 209 -4.21 -4.57 5.88
C ARG A 209 -4.91 -3.66 6.88
N LEU A 210 -4.18 -3.16 7.89
CA LEU A 210 -4.76 -2.26 8.89
C LEU A 210 -5.29 -0.97 8.24
N GLY A 211 -4.56 -0.40 7.30
CA GLY A 211 -5.01 0.80 6.58
C GLY A 211 -6.29 0.56 5.77
N ARG A 212 -6.41 -0.61 5.14
CA ARG A 212 -7.64 -1.02 4.45
C ARG A 212 -8.81 -1.16 5.42
N ASP A 213 -8.60 -1.84 6.53
CA ASP A 213 -9.62 -2.05 7.56
C ASP A 213 -10.11 -0.72 8.13
N VAL A 214 -9.18 0.18 8.48
CA VAL A 214 -9.48 1.53 8.98
C VAL A 214 -10.32 2.31 7.98
N ALA A 215 -10.00 2.23 6.68
CA ALA A 215 -10.78 2.91 5.65
C ALA A 215 -12.21 2.34 5.57
N ILE A 216 -12.38 1.02 5.55
CA ILE A 216 -13.72 0.40 5.48
C ILE A 216 -14.51 0.62 6.78
N VAL A 217 -13.87 0.54 7.94
CA VAL A 217 -14.45 0.90 9.25
C VAL A 217 -14.93 2.34 9.24
N SER A 218 -14.15 3.25 8.64
CA SER A 218 -14.58 4.64 8.48
C SER A 218 -15.86 4.74 7.66
N ALA A 219 -16.00 3.95 6.59
CA ALA A 219 -17.25 3.87 5.82
C ALA A 219 -18.42 3.36 6.67
N ALA A 220 -18.21 2.29 7.45
CA ALA A 220 -19.23 1.71 8.33
C ALA A 220 -19.69 2.68 9.42
N ALA A 221 -18.75 3.44 10.01
CA ALA A 221 -19.03 4.48 10.99
C ALA A 221 -19.84 5.68 10.45
N ALA A 222 -20.04 5.76 9.13
CA ALA A 222 -20.99 6.69 8.55
C ALA A 222 -22.44 6.29 8.79
N THR A 223 -22.70 4.98 8.80
CA THR A 223 -24.03 4.42 9.03
C THR A 223 -24.23 4.11 10.51
N LEU A 224 -23.21 3.58 11.19
CA LEU A 224 -23.21 3.23 12.60
C LEU A 224 -22.45 4.29 13.42
N GLN A 225 -23.16 5.32 13.87
CA GLN A 225 -22.54 6.47 14.53
C GLN A 225 -22.21 6.25 16.00
N GLU A 226 -22.93 5.33 16.68
CA GLU A 226 -22.73 5.05 18.10
C GLU A 226 -22.73 3.53 18.38
N PRO A 227 -21.86 3.04 19.29
CA PRO A 227 -20.77 3.81 19.92
C PRO A 227 -19.68 4.18 18.90
N ARG A 228 -18.94 5.25 19.20
CA ARG A 228 -17.94 5.83 18.27
C ARG A 228 -16.70 4.99 18.07
N TRP A 229 -16.37 4.16 19.06
CA TRP A 229 -15.12 3.42 19.08
C TRP A 229 -15.28 2.06 18.44
N TRP A 230 -14.31 1.71 17.60
CA TRP A 230 -14.24 0.45 16.88
C TRP A 230 -13.00 -0.32 17.31
N VAL A 231 -13.11 -1.65 17.31
CA VAL A 231 -11.97 -2.54 17.50
C VAL A 231 -11.33 -2.80 16.14
N CYS A 232 -10.04 -2.51 16.01
CA CYS A 232 -9.25 -2.94 14.86
C CYS A 232 -8.12 -3.86 15.34
N PHE A 233 -7.75 -4.81 14.48
CA PHE A 233 -6.70 -5.79 14.76
C PHE A 233 -5.57 -5.61 13.76
N ALA A 234 -4.32 -5.70 14.24
CA ALA A 234 -3.14 -5.65 13.40
C ALA A 234 -2.06 -6.56 13.95
N ALA A 235 -1.74 -7.63 13.21
CA ALA A 235 -0.93 -8.74 13.73
C ALA A 235 -1.48 -9.23 15.08
N HIS A 236 -0.66 -9.27 16.13
CA HIS A 236 -1.06 -9.69 17.48
C HIS A 236 -1.51 -8.53 18.38
N HIS A 237 -1.81 -7.38 17.78
CA HIS A 237 -2.23 -6.18 18.51
C HIS A 237 -3.70 -5.84 18.23
N ARG A 238 -4.33 -5.30 19.26
CA ARG A 238 -5.66 -4.70 19.20
C ARG A 238 -5.52 -3.20 19.43
N ILE A 239 -6.31 -2.43 18.70
CA ILE A 239 -6.42 -0.99 18.89
C ILE A 239 -7.89 -0.58 18.94
N TRP A 240 -8.14 0.51 19.67
CA TRP A 240 -9.43 1.17 19.67
C TRP A 240 -9.33 2.41 18.79
N PHE A 241 -10.18 2.49 17.78
CA PHE A 241 -10.14 3.52 16.76
C PHE A 241 -11.47 4.30 16.75
N ASP A 242 -11.40 5.63 16.80
CA ASP A 242 -12.54 6.53 16.57
C ASP A 242 -12.43 7.12 15.16
N PRO A 243 -13.25 6.66 14.19
CA PRO A 243 -13.20 7.12 12.81
C PRO A 243 -13.69 8.56 12.60
N THR A 244 -14.37 9.15 13.59
CA THR A 244 -14.90 10.50 13.50
C THR A 244 -13.81 11.53 13.77
N SER A 245 -12.97 11.25 14.77
CA SER A 245 -11.86 12.14 15.15
C SER A 245 -10.48 11.64 14.70
N PHE A 246 -10.43 10.49 14.03
CA PHE A 246 -9.20 9.78 13.65
C PHE A 246 -8.25 9.57 14.84
N LYS A 247 -8.82 9.23 16.01
CA LYS A 247 -8.06 8.99 17.23
C LYS A 247 -7.86 7.50 17.46
N VAL A 248 -6.73 7.17 18.05
CA VAL A 248 -6.38 5.81 18.44
C VAL A 248 -6.11 5.78 19.94
N SER A 249 -6.56 4.72 20.61
CA SER A 249 -6.28 4.46 22.01
C SER A 249 -5.73 3.04 22.18
N PRO A 250 -4.70 2.84 23.03
CA PRO A 250 -4.31 1.50 23.50
C PRO A 250 -5.23 0.98 24.60
N ILE A 251 -5.97 1.86 25.27
CA ILE A 251 -6.80 1.53 26.44
C ILE A 251 -8.26 1.47 26.01
N PHE A 252 -9.00 0.45 26.49
CA PHE A 252 -10.42 0.30 26.19
C PHE A 252 -11.17 1.59 26.55
N PRO A 253 -11.88 2.18 25.58
CA PRO A 253 -12.62 3.41 25.84
C PRO A 253 -13.81 3.08 26.74
N GLY A 254 -13.76 3.53 27.99
CA GLY A 254 -14.89 3.38 28.91
C GLY A 254 -16.16 4.07 28.38
N GLY A 255 -17.33 3.65 28.87
CA GLY A 255 -18.63 4.25 28.52
C GLY A 255 -19.54 3.28 27.78
N MET A 256 -19.98 3.66 26.57
CA MET A 256 -20.97 2.95 25.75
C MET A 256 -20.44 1.65 25.11
N GLY A 257 -19.19 1.25 25.36
CA GLY A 257 -18.55 0.11 24.73
C GLY A 257 -17.92 0.44 23.37
N VAL A 258 -17.61 -0.61 22.60
CA VAL A 258 -16.95 -0.56 21.29
C VAL A 258 -17.68 -1.43 20.28
N LEU A 259 -17.51 -1.16 18.99
CA LEU A 259 -17.99 -2.01 17.91
C LEU A 259 -16.89 -2.98 17.46
N GLU A 260 -17.16 -4.27 17.60
CA GLU A 260 -16.32 -5.35 17.06
C GLU A 260 -16.95 -5.89 15.77
N ILE A 261 -16.14 -6.08 14.74
CA ILE A 261 -16.56 -6.69 13.48
C ILE A 261 -16.34 -8.20 13.59
N GLU A 262 -17.27 -9.04 13.17
CA GLU A 262 -17.07 -10.43 12.78
C GLU A 262 -17.14 -10.49 11.24
N ASP A 263 -16.07 -10.98 10.60
CA ASP A 263 -15.91 -10.88 9.15
C ASP A 263 -16.13 -12.23 8.47
N HIS A 264 -17.19 -12.29 7.66
CA HIS A 264 -17.57 -13.43 6.83
C HIS A 264 -17.46 -13.11 5.34
N SER A 265 -16.70 -12.07 4.97
CA SER A 265 -16.54 -11.64 3.59
C SER A 265 -15.97 -12.76 2.74
N LYS A 266 -16.42 -12.82 1.49
CA LYS A 266 -16.19 -13.95 0.58
C LYS A 266 -15.94 -13.46 -0.82
N VAL A 267 -15.10 -14.19 -1.53
CA VAL A 267 -14.83 -13.93 -2.95
C VAL A 267 -16.14 -13.99 -3.73
N ASP A 268 -16.39 -12.97 -4.55
CA ASP A 268 -17.56 -12.91 -5.41
C ASP A 268 -17.44 -14.00 -6.50
N PRO A 269 -18.34 -15.01 -6.50
CA PRO A 269 -18.28 -16.11 -7.47
C PRO A 269 -18.43 -15.62 -8.93
N HIS A 270 -19.01 -14.44 -9.14
CA HIS A 270 -19.20 -13.86 -10.47
C HIS A 270 -18.02 -13.00 -10.92
N SER A 271 -17.03 -12.76 -10.06
CA SER A 271 -15.88 -11.90 -10.34
C SER A 271 -14.64 -12.63 -10.85
N VAL A 272 -14.70 -13.95 -11.05
CA VAL A 272 -13.52 -14.78 -11.40
C VAL A 272 -12.38 -14.59 -10.37
N GLY A 273 -12.75 -14.47 -9.10
CA GLY A 273 -11.78 -14.27 -8.02
C GLY A 273 -11.33 -12.82 -7.79
N GLN A 274 -11.78 -11.87 -8.61
CA GLN A 274 -11.26 -10.50 -8.63
C GLN A 274 -11.87 -9.54 -7.61
N ARG A 275 -13.00 -9.91 -6.99
CA ARG A 275 -13.70 -9.02 -6.06
C ARG A 275 -14.15 -9.80 -4.84
N CYS A 276 -14.23 -9.10 -3.73
CA CYS A 276 -14.75 -9.61 -2.47
C CYS A 276 -16.12 -8.97 -2.20
N LEU A 277 -17.10 -9.79 -1.82
CA LEU A 277 -18.37 -9.33 -1.25
C LEU A 277 -18.17 -9.17 0.25
N LEU A 278 -18.35 -7.94 0.72
CA LEU A 278 -18.29 -7.60 2.13
C LEU A 278 -19.49 -8.23 2.86
N ASP A 279 -19.20 -8.91 3.96
CA ASP A 279 -20.19 -9.61 4.78
C ASP A 279 -19.75 -9.53 6.25
N TRP A 280 -20.00 -8.39 6.89
CA TRP A 280 -19.57 -8.10 8.26
C TRP A 280 -20.75 -8.12 9.22
N LYS A 281 -20.70 -8.94 10.26
CA LYS A 281 -21.55 -8.73 11.44
C LYS A 281 -20.83 -7.77 12.37
N VAL A 282 -21.54 -6.80 12.91
CA VAL A 282 -20.97 -5.81 13.84
C VAL A 282 -21.69 -5.98 15.16
N CYS A 283 -20.95 -6.19 16.22
CA CYS A 283 -21.46 -6.43 17.57
C CYS A 283 -20.98 -5.31 18.51
N LEU A 284 -21.90 -4.83 19.34
CA LEU A 284 -21.59 -3.98 20.47
C LEU A 284 -20.94 -4.83 21.56
N VAL A 285 -19.76 -4.42 21.99
CA VAL A 285 -19.02 -5.03 23.09
C VAL A 285 -18.96 -4.04 24.24
N ALA A 286 -19.58 -4.39 25.36
CA ALA A 286 -19.73 -3.47 26.49
C ALA A 286 -18.45 -3.38 27.33
N SER A 287 -17.59 -4.39 27.28
CA SER A 287 -16.42 -4.52 28.14
C SER A 287 -15.21 -5.14 27.42
N GLU A 288 -14.00 -4.82 27.87
CA GLU A 288 -12.78 -5.27 27.20
C GLU A 288 -12.60 -6.80 27.18
N HIS A 289 -13.15 -7.50 28.16
CA HIS A 289 -13.02 -8.95 28.32
C HIS A 289 -13.94 -9.76 27.40
N GLU A 290 -14.97 -9.12 26.85
CA GLU A 290 -15.89 -9.71 25.87
C GLU A 290 -15.33 -9.68 24.44
N VAL A 291 -14.31 -8.85 24.18
CA VAL A 291 -13.73 -8.72 22.84
C VAL A 291 -12.99 -10.01 22.45
N SER A 292 -13.26 -10.47 21.24
CA SER A 292 -12.79 -11.78 20.76
C SER A 292 -11.26 -11.87 20.73
N LEU A 293 -10.70 -12.88 21.40
CA LEU A 293 -9.25 -13.13 21.42
C LEU A 293 -8.75 -13.93 20.21
N GLU A 294 -9.63 -14.69 19.55
CA GLU A 294 -9.26 -15.59 18.43
C GLU A 294 -8.57 -14.87 17.27
N ARG A 295 -8.86 -13.57 17.12
CA ARG A 295 -8.30 -12.71 16.08
C ARG A 295 -6.88 -12.26 16.32
N LEU A 296 -6.39 -12.35 17.56
CA LEU A 296 -4.99 -12.06 17.87
C LEU A 296 -4.07 -13.21 17.46
N CYS A 297 -4.61 -14.42 17.34
CA CYS A 297 -3.84 -15.63 17.08
C CYS A 297 -3.88 -16.07 15.61
N THR A 298 -4.77 -15.50 14.81
CA THR A 298 -4.94 -15.92 13.42
C THR A 298 -4.07 -15.05 12.51
N ASP A 299 -2.93 -15.61 12.10
CA ASP A 299 -2.19 -15.15 10.92
C ASP A 299 -2.97 -15.38 9.61
N ASN A 300 -4.22 -15.86 9.71
CA ASN A 300 -5.03 -16.33 8.62
C ASN A 300 -5.13 -15.20 7.59
N PRO A 301 -4.43 -15.33 6.45
CA PRO A 301 -4.45 -14.28 5.46
C PRO A 301 -5.89 -14.22 4.96
N ARG A 302 -6.59 -13.12 5.27
CA ARG A 302 -7.74 -12.71 4.47
C ARG A 302 -7.30 -12.89 3.02
N VAL A 303 -8.11 -13.63 2.27
CA VAL A 303 -7.92 -14.07 0.88
C VAL A 303 -6.74 -13.35 0.22
N PRO A 304 -5.67 -14.06 -0.19
CA PRO A 304 -4.42 -13.45 -0.62
C PRO A 304 -4.70 -12.31 -1.60
N SER A 305 -4.15 -11.14 -1.29
CA SER A 305 -4.23 -9.94 -2.12
C SER A 305 -4.08 -10.36 -3.59
N LEU A 306 -5.11 -10.04 -4.37
CA LEU A 306 -5.36 -10.49 -5.74
C LEU A 306 -4.16 -10.41 -6.71
N GLU A 307 -3.14 -9.65 -6.34
CA GLU A 307 -1.87 -9.53 -7.05
C GLU A 307 -1.07 -10.84 -7.16
N ARG A 308 -1.32 -11.86 -6.33
CA ARG A 308 -0.53 -13.11 -6.36
C ARG A 308 -1.03 -14.19 -7.30
N VAL A 309 -2.26 -14.10 -7.82
CA VAL A 309 -2.88 -15.21 -8.58
C VAL A 309 -2.39 -15.32 -10.04
N CYS A 310 -1.78 -14.28 -10.61
CA CYS A 310 -1.45 -14.27 -12.05
C CYS A 310 -0.02 -14.70 -12.44
N LYS A 311 0.76 -15.37 -11.56
CA LYS A 311 2.17 -15.70 -11.87
C LYS A 311 2.51 -17.16 -12.16
N ASP A 312 1.59 -18.12 -11.98
CA ASP A 312 1.96 -19.55 -12.11
C ASP A 312 1.30 -20.34 -13.25
N GLU A 313 0.53 -19.72 -14.13
CA GLU A 313 0.08 -20.39 -15.36
C GLU A 313 1.18 -20.34 -16.44
N GLY A 314 2.16 -21.24 -16.37
CA GLY A 314 3.09 -21.41 -17.50
C GLY A 314 4.36 -22.23 -17.30
N LYS A 315 4.69 -22.69 -16.08
CA LYS A 315 5.80 -23.63 -15.92
C LYS A 315 5.31 -25.06 -16.03
N LYS A 316 5.38 -25.59 -17.25
CA LYS A 316 5.39 -27.03 -17.53
C LYS A 316 6.39 -27.68 -16.57
N ALA A 317 5.92 -28.57 -15.69
CA ALA A 317 6.76 -29.31 -14.77
C ALA A 317 7.88 -30.02 -15.57
N ARG A 318 9.12 -29.59 -15.36
CA ARG A 318 10.30 -30.41 -15.67
C ARG A 318 10.49 -31.36 -14.51
N GLU A 319 10.64 -32.63 -14.82
CA GLU A 319 11.02 -33.67 -13.86
C GLU A 319 12.27 -33.24 -13.08
N PRO A 320 12.32 -33.50 -11.76
CA PRO A 320 13.49 -33.18 -10.96
C PRO A 320 14.65 -34.11 -11.33
N GLU A 321 15.74 -33.56 -11.84
CA GLU A 321 17.04 -34.25 -11.81
C GLU A 321 17.53 -34.28 -10.36
N GLU A 322 17.79 -35.48 -9.86
CA GLU A 322 18.42 -35.73 -8.57
C GLU A 322 19.83 -35.12 -8.57
N ILE A 323 20.00 -34.04 -7.80
CA ILE A 323 21.32 -33.50 -7.47
C ILE A 323 21.64 -33.96 -6.03
N MET A 324 22.60 -34.88 -5.91
CA MET A 324 23.21 -35.22 -4.62
C MET A 324 23.86 -33.97 -4.02
N VAL A 325 23.39 -33.56 -2.84
CA VAL A 325 24.02 -32.51 -2.04
C VAL A 325 24.99 -33.19 -1.05
N SER A 326 26.26 -32.82 -1.16
CA SER A 326 27.34 -33.20 -0.26
C SER A 326 27.26 -32.37 1.03
N ASP A 327 27.37 -33.04 2.17
CA ASP A 327 27.41 -32.44 3.50
C ASP A 327 28.60 -31.49 3.66
N SER A 328 28.33 -30.27 4.15
CA SER A 328 29.33 -29.35 4.69
C SER A 328 28.77 -28.70 5.96
N PRO A 329 29.57 -28.57 7.03
CA PRO A 329 29.07 -28.13 8.33
C PRO A 329 28.81 -26.61 8.38
N PRO A 330 27.94 -26.14 9.30
CA PRO A 330 27.53 -24.75 9.37
C PRO A 330 28.64 -23.85 9.94
N LEU A 331 28.91 -22.75 9.23
CA LEU A 331 29.66 -21.61 9.73
C LEU A 331 28.78 -20.78 10.66
N VAL A 332 29.19 -20.69 11.93
CA VAL A 332 28.62 -19.78 12.93
C VAL A 332 29.14 -18.37 12.62
N PHE A 333 28.23 -17.43 12.35
CA PHE A 333 28.55 -16.01 12.30
C PHE A 333 28.06 -15.35 13.60
N GLU A 334 28.99 -15.01 14.49
CA GLU A 334 28.75 -14.04 15.56
C GLU A 334 28.72 -12.64 14.93
N VAL A 335 27.59 -11.96 15.06
CA VAL A 335 27.44 -10.55 14.67
C VAL A 335 27.40 -9.74 15.97
N GLU A 336 28.52 -9.11 16.31
CA GLU A 336 28.57 -8.09 17.36
C GLU A 336 27.97 -6.76 16.84
N PRO A 337 26.98 -6.16 17.52
CA PRO A 337 26.56 -4.80 17.22
C PRO A 337 27.52 -3.80 17.88
N LYS A 338 28.36 -3.15 17.05
CA LYS A 338 29.10 -1.94 17.45
C LYS A 338 28.13 -0.76 17.59
N TRP A 339 27.77 -0.43 18.81
CA TRP A 339 27.16 0.85 19.16
C TRP A 339 28.27 1.91 19.19
N ASN A 340 28.08 2.98 18.42
CA ASN A 340 29.02 4.11 18.36
C ASN A 340 28.45 5.22 19.25
N ASP A 341 29.05 5.38 20.43
CA ASP A 341 28.75 6.41 21.41
C ASP A 341 29.18 7.79 20.92
N ARG A 342 28.28 8.78 20.92
CA ARG A 342 28.59 10.20 21.24
C ARG A 342 27.34 10.95 21.71
N LEU A 343 27.03 10.88 23.00
CA LEU A 343 26.37 11.99 23.72
C LEU A 343 27.02 12.15 25.10
N PRO A 344 27.16 13.39 25.62
CA PRO A 344 27.89 13.63 26.85
C PRO A 344 27.03 13.26 28.07
N VAL A 345 27.41 12.18 28.76
CA VAL A 345 26.84 11.80 30.05
C VAL A 345 27.64 12.51 31.15
N LYS A 346 26.99 13.37 31.94
CA LYS A 346 27.52 13.79 33.25
C LYS A 346 27.09 12.76 34.31
N PRO A 347 27.95 12.38 35.25
CA PRO A 347 27.61 11.36 36.24
C PRO A 347 26.67 11.93 37.30
N LEU A 348 25.58 11.21 37.59
CA LEU A 348 24.73 11.38 38.77
C LEU A 348 24.45 10.00 39.39
N GLU A 349 24.29 9.98 40.70
CA GLU A 349 24.42 8.85 41.63
C GLU A 349 23.57 7.59 41.33
N PRO A 350 24.03 6.40 41.76
CA PRO A 350 23.31 5.14 41.55
C PRO A 350 22.05 5.03 42.42
N GLY A 351 20.91 4.68 41.80
CA GLY A 351 19.77 4.10 42.51
C GLY A 351 18.40 4.77 42.36
N LYS A 352 18.22 5.77 41.48
CA LYS A 352 16.89 6.32 41.19
C LYS A 352 16.72 6.63 39.70
N TRP A 353 15.73 6.02 39.07
CA TRP A 353 15.27 6.39 37.73
C TRP A 353 14.01 7.25 37.85
N TRP A 354 14.03 8.43 37.24
CA TRP A 354 12.83 9.22 36.99
C TRP A 354 12.74 9.46 35.48
N ILE A 355 11.62 9.11 34.87
CA ILE A 355 11.29 9.55 33.51
C ILE A 355 10.59 10.90 33.65
N ARG A 356 11.29 11.98 33.27
CA ARG A 356 10.68 13.30 33.07
C ARG A 356 10.15 13.35 31.65
N CYS A 357 8.83 13.24 31.49
CA CYS A 357 8.18 13.64 30.24
C CYS A 357 8.09 15.17 30.21
N PHE A 358 8.70 15.80 29.21
CA PHE A 358 8.43 17.20 28.91
C PHE A 358 7.05 17.29 28.25
N HIS A 359 6.12 17.97 28.92
CA HIS A 359 4.94 18.58 28.29
C HIS A 359 5.33 20.00 27.94
N ASP A 360 5.51 20.27 26.66
CA ASP A 360 5.45 21.64 26.16
C ASP A 360 4.03 21.88 25.63
N HIS A 361 3.26 22.63 26.42
CA HIS A 361 2.08 23.36 25.97
C HIS A 361 2.53 24.71 25.42
N ALA A 362 1.99 25.08 24.26
CA ALA A 362 1.65 26.46 23.93
C ALA A 362 0.12 26.53 23.82
#